data_AF-A0A1G4K0H9-F1
#
_entry.id   AF-A0A1G4K0H9-F1
#
_cell.length_a   1.000
_cell.length_b   1.000
_cell.length_c   1.000
_cell.angle_alpha   90.00
_cell.angle_beta   90.00
_cell.angle_gamma   90.00
#
_symmetry.space_group_name_H-M   'P 1'
#
loop_
_entity.id
_entity.type
_entity.pdbx_description
1 polymer ?
#
loop_
_entity_poly.entity_id
_entity_poly.type
_entity_poly.pdbx_seq_one_letter_code
_entity_poly.pdbx_strand_id
1 'polypeptide(L)'
;MDVSFDPIYLANGYRDVVSQWNSSVSVLSSDFERSLDKDSIVLPPRQKPLYAFELQLDIELFSSNESISSCLTQAFAEGLNSCLEYWQDLNYRATVQVMSEHCIRVSLECQIFSTMKTKNLLEQPLSIMKHMNLRLVTVAGLKVQATFIGASPPVPEAIRQCNVFLVSLFISQLEFQFPLAFSRVCRLRFIQQEASLGPVSYALTNSAIMVPRLVKIISDDRTATTCYRIIQISSDRRKLARLLKFKTGVSPTQILKHSCTYTSNHADC
;
A
#
# COMPACT_ATOMS: atom_id res chain seq x y z
N MET A 1 -6.55 11.06 10.09
CA MET A 1 -7.24 9.79 10.38
C MET A 1 -6.28 8.68 10.09
N ASP A 2 -6.10 7.74 11.01
CA ASP A 2 -5.27 6.56 10.77
C ASP A 2 -6.16 5.35 10.48
N VAL A 3 -5.84 4.63 9.41
CA VAL A 3 -6.50 3.39 8.99
C VAL A 3 -5.56 2.25 9.32
N SER A 4 -5.86 1.51 10.39
CA SER A 4 -5.08 0.35 10.80
C SER A 4 -5.58 -0.92 10.12
N PHE A 5 -4.66 -1.79 9.74
CA PHE A 5 -4.96 -3.10 9.17
C PHE A 5 -4.83 -4.20 10.21
N ASP A 6 -5.49 -5.32 9.95
CA ASP A 6 -5.35 -6.51 10.78
C ASP A 6 -3.88 -6.95 10.87
N PRO A 7 -3.40 -7.35 12.05
CA PRO A 7 -2.05 -7.88 12.21
C PRO A 7 -1.86 -9.14 11.37
N ILE A 8 -0.69 -9.26 10.76
CA ILE A 8 -0.29 -10.42 9.94
C ILE A 8 0.82 -11.18 10.66
N TYR A 9 0.61 -12.47 10.88
CA TYR A 9 1.61 -13.37 11.42
C TYR A 9 2.23 -14.20 10.31
N LEU A 10 3.56 -14.25 10.26
CA LEU A 10 4.31 -15.06 9.33
C LEU A 10 5.00 -16.20 10.08
N ALA A 11 4.85 -17.40 9.53
CA ALA A 11 5.50 -18.61 10.02
C ALA A 11 6.68 -19.01 9.13
N ASN A 12 7.66 -19.73 9.70
CA ASN A 12 8.78 -20.33 8.99
C ASN A 12 8.35 -21.64 8.28
N GLY A 13 9.30 -22.32 7.62
CA GLY A 13 9.05 -23.61 6.95
C GLY A 13 8.64 -24.76 7.88
N TYR A 14 8.88 -24.62 9.18
CA TYR A 14 8.50 -25.56 10.23
C TYR A 14 7.15 -25.23 10.89
N ARG A 15 6.48 -24.16 10.44
CA ARG A 15 5.20 -23.64 10.95
C ARG A 15 5.28 -22.96 12.31
N ASP A 16 6.47 -22.59 12.77
CA ASP A 16 6.62 -21.74 13.93
C ASP A 16 6.37 -20.29 13.53
N VAL A 17 5.55 -19.58 14.32
CA VAL A 17 5.34 -18.14 14.14
C VAL A 17 6.63 -17.42 14.53
N VAL A 18 7.17 -16.65 13.59
CA VAL A 18 8.49 -16.03 13.69
C VAL A 18 8.44 -14.52 13.60
N SER A 19 7.35 -13.96 13.07
CA SER A 19 7.13 -12.52 13.10
C SER A 19 5.66 -12.13 13.08
N GLN A 20 5.38 -10.98 13.69
CA GLN A 20 4.13 -10.26 13.63
C GLN A 20 4.35 -8.94 12.89
N TRP A 21 3.43 -8.58 12.02
CA TRP A 21 3.48 -7.36 11.23
C TRP A 21 2.20 -6.57 11.40
N ASN A 22 2.33 -5.32 11.83
CA ASN A 22 1.24 -4.36 11.95
C ASN A 22 1.45 -3.26 10.91
N SER A 23 0.37 -2.81 10.27
CA SER A 23 0.43 -1.68 9.34
C SER A 23 -0.72 -0.71 9.57
N SER A 24 -0.43 0.58 9.37
CA SER A 24 -1.43 1.64 9.44
C SER A 24 -1.14 2.74 8.43
N VAL A 25 -2.17 3.28 7.79
CA VAL A 25 -2.07 4.37 6.85
C VAL A 25 -2.61 5.65 7.46
N SER A 26 -1.79 6.68 7.51
CA SER A 26 -2.21 8.01 7.91
C SER A 26 -2.78 8.76 6.72
N VAL A 27 -4.00 9.26 6.90
CA VAL A 27 -4.79 9.93 5.88
C VAL A 27 -5.15 11.33 6.37
N LEU A 28 -4.77 12.33 5.57
CA LEU A 28 -5.10 13.74 5.80
C LEU A 28 -6.37 14.11 5.04
N SER A 29 -7.29 14.73 5.77
CA SER A 29 -8.59 15.15 5.28
C SER A 29 -8.91 16.53 5.85
N SER A 30 -9.60 17.37 5.08
CA SER A 30 -10.00 18.71 5.52
C SER A 30 -11.08 18.69 6.61
N ASP A 31 -11.86 17.60 6.67
CA ASP A 31 -13.02 17.46 7.58
C ASP A 31 -12.80 16.22 8.46
N PHE A 32 -12.31 16.43 9.67
CA PHE A 32 -11.91 15.35 10.58
C PHE A 32 -13.08 14.47 11.07
N GLU A 33 -14.32 14.86 10.81
CA GLU A 33 -15.52 14.22 11.37
C GLU A 33 -16.09 13.06 10.52
N ARG A 34 -15.75 12.95 9.24
CA ARG A 34 -16.27 11.89 8.35
C ARG A 34 -15.23 10.81 8.10
N SER A 35 -15.63 9.56 8.34
CA SER A 35 -14.89 8.36 7.93
C SER A 35 -14.70 8.32 6.41
N LEU A 36 -13.65 7.64 5.94
CA LEU A 36 -13.49 7.31 4.52
C LEU A 36 -14.75 6.63 3.99
N ASP A 37 -15.42 7.29 3.05
CA ASP A 37 -16.66 6.84 2.43
C ASP A 37 -16.45 6.50 0.96
N LYS A 38 -17.50 5.96 0.32
CA LYS A 38 -17.48 5.63 -1.10
C LYS A 38 -17.30 6.85 -1.99
N ASP A 39 -17.49 8.07 -1.50
CA ASP A 39 -17.38 9.31 -2.29
C ASP A 39 -16.00 9.96 -2.16
N SER A 40 -15.11 9.38 -1.37
CA SER A 40 -13.74 9.82 -1.22
C SER A 40 -12.87 9.41 -2.42
N ILE A 41 -12.09 10.36 -2.92
CA ILE A 41 -11.01 10.18 -3.89
C ILE A 41 -9.70 10.34 -3.10
N VAL A 42 -8.94 9.25 -3.00
CA VAL A 42 -7.71 9.22 -2.20
C VAL A 42 -6.49 9.39 -3.10
N LEU A 43 -5.71 10.44 -2.84
CA LEU A 43 -4.54 10.84 -3.62
C LEU A 43 -3.24 10.74 -2.81
N PRO A 44 -2.07 10.74 -3.46
CA PRO A 44 -0.80 11.03 -2.79
C PRO A 44 -0.76 12.48 -2.26
N PRO A 45 0.17 12.81 -1.34
CA PRO A 45 0.23 14.11 -0.69
C PRO A 45 0.76 15.18 -1.64
N ARG A 46 0.26 16.41 -1.45
CA ARG A 46 0.34 17.49 -2.44
C ARG A 46 1.58 18.38 -2.34
N GLN A 47 2.22 18.45 -1.18
CA GLN A 47 3.18 19.52 -0.85
C GLN A 47 4.49 19.05 -0.21
N LYS A 48 4.63 17.75 0.09
CA LYS A 48 5.84 17.15 0.66
C LYS A 48 6.02 15.75 0.07
N PRO A 49 7.26 15.24 0.00
CA PRO A 49 7.46 13.83 -0.23
C PRO A 49 6.61 13.06 0.78
N LEU A 50 5.85 12.08 0.29
CA LEU A 50 5.07 11.21 1.14
C LEU A 50 6.09 10.47 2.03
N TYR A 51 5.93 10.54 3.36
CA TYR A 51 6.58 9.59 4.25
C TYR A 51 5.82 8.27 4.16
N ALA A 52 5.90 7.69 2.96
CA ALA A 52 4.96 6.73 2.45
C ALA A 52 5.10 5.36 3.03
N PHE A 53 6.22 5.12 3.69
CA PHE A 53 6.58 3.85 4.24
C PHE A 53 7.66 4.09 5.28
N GLU A 54 7.26 4.03 6.55
CA GLU A 54 8.15 3.99 7.69
C GLU A 54 8.09 2.58 8.26
N LEU A 55 9.20 1.85 8.16
CA LEU A 55 9.36 0.51 8.71
C LEU A 55 10.09 0.61 10.05
N GLN A 56 9.36 0.32 11.11
CA GLN A 56 9.90 0.16 12.45
C GLN A 56 10.09 -1.34 12.73
N LEU A 57 11.30 -1.71 13.18
CA LEU A 57 11.72 -3.07 13.46
C LEU A 57 11.92 -3.25 14.96
N ASP A 58 11.00 -3.95 15.59
CA ASP A 58 11.10 -4.33 16.99
C ASP A 58 11.60 -5.78 17.05
N ILE A 59 12.78 -6.00 17.62
CA ILE A 59 13.36 -7.34 17.71
C ILE A 59 13.31 -7.77 19.18
N GLU A 60 12.35 -8.63 19.51
CA GLU A 60 12.24 -9.20 20.85
C GLU A 60 13.18 -10.41 20.95
N LEU A 61 14.44 -10.13 21.31
CA LEU A 61 15.41 -11.16 21.66
C LEU A 61 15.39 -11.40 23.17
N PHE A 62 15.56 -12.65 23.60
CA PHE A 62 15.91 -12.98 24.99
C PHE A 62 17.29 -12.43 25.42
N SER A 63 18.04 -11.84 24.49
CA SER A 63 19.27 -11.07 24.76
C SER A 63 19.33 -9.85 23.83
N SER A 64 19.21 -8.67 24.40
CA SER A 64 19.31 -7.35 23.77
C SER A 64 20.70 -7.11 23.15
N ASN A 65 20.94 -7.63 21.94
CA ASN A 65 22.16 -7.36 21.18
C ASN A 65 21.87 -6.32 20.09
N GLU A 66 22.21 -5.06 20.35
CA GLU A 66 22.08 -3.89 19.45
C GLU A 66 22.84 -4.07 18.10
N SER A 67 23.86 -4.93 18.08
CA SER A 67 24.61 -5.24 16.86
C SER A 67 23.81 -6.03 15.82
N ILE A 68 22.78 -6.78 16.24
CA ILE A 68 21.96 -7.60 15.35
C ILE A 68 20.87 -6.74 14.70
N SER A 69 20.26 -5.83 15.46
CA SER A 69 19.23 -4.90 14.94
C SER A 69 19.81 -3.97 13.89
N SER A 70 20.95 -3.37 14.16
CA SER A 70 21.66 -2.51 13.19
C SER A 70 22.00 -3.26 11.89
N CYS A 71 22.50 -4.51 11.98
CA CYS A 71 22.79 -5.33 10.80
C CYS A 71 21.53 -5.64 9.96
N LEU A 72 20.43 -6.02 10.61
CA LEU A 72 19.15 -6.28 9.94
C LEU A 72 18.59 -5.02 9.28
N THR A 73 18.56 -3.90 10.00
CA THR A 73 18.09 -2.60 9.51
C THR A 73 18.89 -2.17 8.28
N GLN A 74 20.21 -2.32 8.31
CA GLN A 74 21.07 -2.01 7.18
C GLN A 74 20.75 -2.93 5.98
N ALA A 75 20.60 -4.24 6.20
CA ALA A 75 20.29 -5.18 5.14
C ALA A 75 18.91 -4.93 4.50
N PHE A 76 17.91 -4.52 5.29
CA PHE A 76 16.62 -4.08 4.77
C PHE A 76 16.74 -2.79 3.95
N ALA A 77 17.52 -1.81 4.42
CA ALA A 77 17.74 -0.56 3.69
C ALA A 77 18.43 -0.81 2.35
N GLU A 78 19.42 -1.72 2.30
CA GLU A 78 20.09 -2.15 1.08
C GLU A 78 19.13 -2.87 0.12
N GLY A 79 18.28 -3.77 0.65
CA GLY A 79 17.23 -4.42 -0.13
C GLY A 79 16.24 -3.42 -0.75
N LEU A 80 15.77 -2.45 0.04
CA LEU A 80 14.87 -1.40 -0.42
C LEU A 80 15.54 -0.47 -1.45
N ASN A 81 16.82 -0.14 -1.26
CA ASN A 81 17.60 0.63 -2.24
C ASN A 81 17.79 -0.13 -3.56
N SER A 82 17.93 -1.45 -3.49
CA SER A 82 18.00 -2.31 -4.68
C SER A 82 16.68 -2.35 -5.46
N CYS A 83 15.57 -1.95 -4.83
CA CYS A 83 14.24 -1.87 -5.44
C CYS A 83 13.83 -0.45 -5.85
N LEU A 84 14.77 0.51 -5.97
CA LEU A 84 14.43 1.89 -6.36
C LEU A 84 13.78 1.97 -7.75
N GLU A 85 14.23 1.14 -8.70
CA GLU A 85 13.65 1.08 -10.05
C GLU A 85 12.16 0.68 -10.03
N TYR A 86 11.77 -0.23 -9.13
CA TYR A 86 10.36 -0.60 -8.96
C TYR A 86 9.50 0.62 -8.61
N TRP A 87 9.97 1.50 -7.72
CA TRP A 87 9.24 2.72 -7.37
C TRP A 87 9.18 3.72 -8.52
N GLN A 88 10.26 3.85 -9.29
CA GLN A 88 10.28 4.70 -10.48
C GLN A 88 9.27 4.22 -11.53
N ASP A 89 9.17 2.91 -11.73
CA ASP A 89 8.17 2.26 -12.59
C ASP A 89 6.72 2.54 -12.18
N LEU A 90 6.50 2.81 -10.88
CA LEU A 90 5.23 3.24 -10.32
C LEU A 90 4.98 4.74 -10.45
N ASN A 91 5.89 5.50 -11.07
CA ASN A 91 5.94 6.96 -11.13
C ASN A 91 6.16 7.62 -9.75
N TYR A 92 6.99 6.98 -8.92
CA TYR A 92 7.48 7.55 -7.67
C TYR A 92 8.99 7.78 -7.73
N ARG A 93 9.42 8.93 -7.23
CA ARG A 93 10.82 9.11 -6.83
C ARG A 93 10.96 8.65 -5.39
N ALA A 94 11.70 7.58 -5.17
CA ALA A 94 11.94 7.00 -3.85
C ALA A 94 13.30 7.41 -3.30
N THR A 95 13.37 7.65 -1.99
CA THR A 95 14.63 7.72 -1.23
C THR A 95 14.52 6.87 0.02
N VAL A 96 15.57 6.13 0.35
CA VAL A 96 15.65 5.26 1.54
C VAL A 96 16.64 5.88 2.52
N GLN A 97 16.25 5.99 3.78
CA GLN A 97 17.07 6.55 4.86
C GLN A 97 16.95 5.66 6.09
N VAL A 98 18.08 5.30 6.68
CA VAL A 98 18.12 4.68 8.01
C VAL A 98 18.06 5.80 9.04
N MET A 99 16.97 5.84 9.82
CA MET A 99 16.72 6.88 10.81
C MET A 99 17.33 6.54 12.17
N SER A 100 17.36 5.25 12.51
CA SER A 100 17.95 4.68 13.72
C SER A 100 18.23 3.19 13.50
N GLU A 101 18.80 2.52 14.49
CA GLU A 101 19.08 1.07 14.45
C GLU A 101 17.84 0.18 14.27
N HIS A 102 16.65 0.75 14.43
CA HIS A 102 15.36 0.06 14.38
C HIS A 102 14.37 0.69 13.40
N CYS A 103 14.78 1.71 12.64
CA CYS A 103 13.84 2.47 11.83
C CYS A 103 14.41 2.82 10.45
N ILE A 104 13.65 2.44 9.43
CA ILE A 104 13.92 2.76 8.03
C ILE A 104 12.77 3.60 7.52
N ARG A 105 13.11 4.73 6.91
CA ARG A 105 12.16 5.61 6.27
C ARG A 105 12.37 5.58 4.76
N VAL A 106 11.31 5.26 4.04
CA VAL A 106 11.25 5.42 2.59
C VAL A 106 10.32 6.59 2.28
N SER A 107 10.89 7.61 1.65
CA SER A 107 10.14 8.76 1.16
C SER A 107 9.78 8.53 -0.30
N LEU A 108 8.49 8.62 -0.64
CA LEU A 108 8.00 8.47 -2.01
C LEU A 108 7.40 9.80 -2.50
N GLU A 109 7.94 10.35 -3.57
CA GLU A 109 7.40 11.55 -4.22
C GLU A 109 6.64 11.12 -5.48
N CYS A 110 5.32 11.30 -5.50
CA CYS A 110 4.52 10.98 -6.68
C CYS A 110 4.78 11.99 -7.80
N GLN A 111 5.15 11.50 -8.97
CA GLN A 111 5.44 12.36 -10.13
C GLN A 111 4.20 12.70 -10.96
N ILE A 112 3.08 12.00 -10.75
CA ILE A 112 1.85 12.18 -11.55
C ILE A 112 0.96 13.28 -10.98
N PHE A 113 0.67 13.22 -9.68
CA PHE A 113 -0.26 14.13 -9.01
C PHE A 113 0.48 15.33 -8.41
N SER A 114 0.94 16.24 -9.27
CA SER A 114 1.55 17.49 -8.80
C SER A 114 0.50 18.41 -8.15
N THR A 115 0.98 19.39 -7.37
CA THR A 115 0.11 20.39 -6.73
C THR A 115 -0.74 21.15 -7.75
N MET A 116 -0.13 21.57 -8.87
CA MET A 116 -0.85 22.28 -9.94
C MET A 116 -1.89 21.38 -10.62
N LYS A 117 -1.52 20.14 -10.94
CA LYS A 117 -2.46 19.18 -11.56
C LYS A 117 -3.65 18.90 -10.65
N THR A 118 -3.38 18.60 -9.37
CA THR A 118 -4.44 18.34 -8.39
C THR A 118 -5.35 19.55 -8.22
N LYS A 119 -4.79 20.76 -8.16
CA LYS A 119 -5.56 21.99 -8.04
C LYS A 119 -6.47 22.24 -9.25
N ASN A 120 -5.92 22.14 -10.46
CA ASN A 120 -6.64 22.50 -11.68
C ASN A 120 -7.63 21.41 -12.12
N LEU A 121 -7.27 20.14 -11.98
CA LEU A 121 -8.08 19.01 -12.47
C LEU A 121 -9.11 18.53 -11.45
N LEU A 122 -8.93 18.81 -10.16
CA LEU A 122 -9.79 18.25 -9.11
C LEU A 122 -10.31 19.32 -8.15
N GLU A 123 -9.45 20.13 -7.51
CA GLU A 123 -9.89 21.06 -6.47
C GLU A 123 -10.76 22.20 -7.00
N GLN A 124 -10.31 22.90 -8.05
CA GLN A 124 -11.07 23.98 -8.67
C GLN A 124 -12.45 23.48 -9.16
N PRO A 125 -12.54 22.37 -9.92
CA PRO A 125 -13.82 21.80 -10.30
C PRO A 125 -14.73 21.46 -9.12
N LEU A 126 -14.19 20.82 -8.07
CA LEU A 126 -14.99 20.44 -6.90
C LEU A 126 -15.45 21.64 -6.06
N SER A 127 -14.63 22.69 -5.95
CA SER A 127 -14.96 23.91 -5.19
C SER A 127 -16.11 24.72 -5.80
N ILE A 128 -16.26 24.69 -7.13
CA ILE A 128 -17.38 25.31 -7.85
C ILE A 128 -18.67 24.48 -7.63
N MET A 129 -18.52 23.22 -7.22
CA MET A 129 -19.58 22.23 -7.19
C MET A 129 -19.93 21.75 -5.78
N LYS A 130 -20.43 22.66 -4.97
CA LYS A 130 -20.83 22.39 -3.57
C LYS A 130 -21.91 21.31 -3.39
N HIS A 131 -22.60 20.91 -4.46
CA HIS A 131 -23.64 19.87 -4.44
C HIS A 131 -23.11 18.45 -4.69
N MET A 132 -21.85 18.28 -5.12
CA MET A 132 -21.24 16.96 -5.21
C MET A 132 -20.64 16.56 -3.86
N ASN A 133 -21.02 15.38 -3.38
CA ASN A 133 -20.45 14.78 -2.16
C ASN A 133 -19.03 14.21 -2.37
N LEU A 134 -18.41 14.45 -3.53
CA LEU A 134 -17.06 13.96 -3.81
C LEU A 134 -16.03 14.71 -2.99
N ARG A 135 -15.15 13.96 -2.33
CA ARG A 135 -14.17 14.49 -1.39
C ARG A 135 -12.76 14.13 -1.80
N LEU A 136 -11.84 15.10 -1.73
CA LEU A 136 -10.41 14.83 -1.91
C LEU A 136 -9.75 14.57 -0.57
N VAL A 137 -9.07 13.44 -0.50
CA VAL A 137 -8.36 12.99 0.68
C VAL A 137 -6.95 12.60 0.26
N THR A 138 -5.95 12.82 1.12
CA THR A 138 -4.56 12.49 0.80
C THR A 138 -3.96 11.50 1.77
N VAL A 139 -3.30 10.47 1.27
CA VAL A 139 -2.40 9.64 2.08
C VAL A 139 -1.21 10.50 2.51
N ALA A 140 -0.85 10.44 3.78
CA ALA A 140 0.27 11.18 4.36
C ALA A 140 1.40 10.28 4.83
N GLY A 141 1.09 9.03 5.16
CA GLY A 141 2.12 8.02 5.40
C GLY A 141 1.58 6.62 5.59
N LEU A 142 2.48 5.66 5.59
CA LEU A 142 2.24 4.27 5.95
C LEU A 142 3.27 3.94 7.02
N LYS A 143 2.80 3.47 8.17
CA LYS A 143 3.66 2.91 9.19
C LYS A 143 3.53 1.39 9.12
N VAL A 144 4.66 0.72 9.10
CA VAL A 144 4.76 -0.73 9.25
C VAL A 144 5.63 -1.01 10.46
N GLN A 145 5.13 -1.84 11.35
CA GLN A 145 5.85 -2.31 12.52
C GLN A 145 6.02 -3.81 12.39
N ALA A 146 7.26 -4.29 12.42
CA ALA A 146 7.59 -5.70 12.39
C ALA A 146 8.16 -6.11 13.74
N THR A 147 7.57 -7.13 14.34
CA THR A 147 8.05 -7.73 15.58
C THR A 147 8.54 -9.15 15.28
N PHE A 148 9.83 -9.41 15.46
CA PHE A 148 10.39 -10.77 15.31
C PHE A 148 10.36 -11.50 16.66
N ILE A 149 9.77 -12.70 16.68
CA ILE A 149 9.46 -13.46 17.89
C ILE A 149 10.43 -14.65 18.00
N GLY A 150 11.08 -14.80 19.15
CA GLY A 150 11.91 -15.98 19.47
C GLY A 150 13.42 -15.78 19.26
N ALA A 151 14.11 -16.82 18.81
CA ALA A 151 15.55 -16.73 18.50
C ALA A 151 15.78 -15.84 17.27
N SER A 152 16.88 -15.09 17.27
CA SER A 152 17.24 -14.16 16.19
C SER A 152 17.12 -14.85 14.82
N PRO A 153 16.19 -14.43 13.94
CA PRO A 153 16.10 -15.03 12.63
C PRO A 153 17.36 -14.67 11.83
N PRO A 154 17.92 -15.61 11.05
CA PRO A 154 19.03 -15.28 10.17
C PRO A 154 18.60 -14.18 9.20
N VAL A 155 19.50 -13.22 8.90
CA VAL A 155 19.23 -12.05 8.05
C VAL A 155 18.48 -12.38 6.75
N PRO A 156 18.85 -13.44 5.99
CA PRO A 156 18.13 -13.81 4.77
C PRO A 156 16.65 -14.15 5.00
N GLU A 157 16.32 -14.78 6.13
CA GLU A 157 14.96 -15.17 6.47
C GLU A 157 14.11 -13.95 6.88
N ALA A 158 14.70 -13.01 7.62
CA ALA A 158 14.05 -11.74 7.97
C ALA A 158 13.73 -10.90 6.71
N ILE A 159 14.69 -10.80 5.77
CA ILE A 159 14.50 -10.16 4.46
C ILE A 159 13.38 -10.82 3.68
N ARG A 160 13.38 -12.15 3.62
CA ARG A 160 12.34 -12.92 2.92
C ARG A 160 10.94 -12.63 3.49
N GLN A 161 10.80 -12.60 4.81
CA GLN A 161 9.52 -12.30 5.46
C GLN A 161 9.03 -10.88 5.20
N CYS A 162 9.93 -9.89 5.24
CA CYS A 162 9.61 -8.52 4.88
C CYS A 162 9.13 -8.43 3.44
N ASN A 163 9.84 -9.03 2.49
CA ASN A 163 9.43 -9.03 1.08
C ASN A 163 8.04 -9.65 0.91
N VAL A 164 7.77 -10.78 1.58
CA VAL A 164 6.44 -11.42 1.53
C VAL A 164 5.36 -10.51 2.10
N PHE A 165 5.59 -9.88 3.26
CA PHE A 165 4.64 -8.98 3.88
C PHE A 165 4.39 -7.74 3.00
N LEU A 166 5.44 -7.06 2.55
CA LEU A 166 5.33 -5.84 1.76
C LEU A 166 4.63 -6.08 0.43
N VAL A 167 4.99 -7.13 -0.30
CA VAL A 167 4.30 -7.48 -1.54
C VAL A 167 2.82 -7.75 -1.26
N SER A 168 2.50 -8.48 -0.19
CA SER A 168 1.11 -8.70 0.21
C SER A 168 0.39 -7.39 0.57
N LEU A 169 1.02 -6.50 1.34
CA LEU A 169 0.47 -5.21 1.77
C LEU A 169 0.15 -4.32 0.56
N PHE A 170 1.13 -4.10 -0.31
CA PHE A 170 0.98 -3.22 -1.47
C PHE A 170 -0.09 -3.74 -2.44
N ILE A 171 -0.07 -5.04 -2.74
CA ILE A 171 -1.01 -5.61 -3.73
C ILE A 171 -2.41 -5.80 -3.14
N SER A 172 -2.55 -6.31 -1.91
CA SER A 172 -3.85 -6.75 -1.40
C SER A 172 -4.61 -5.72 -0.58
N GLN A 173 -3.91 -4.79 0.09
CA GLN A 173 -4.54 -3.82 0.98
C GLN A 173 -4.48 -2.42 0.38
N LEU A 174 -3.28 -1.97 0.02
CA LEU A 174 -3.07 -0.58 -0.38
C LEU A 174 -3.56 -0.30 -1.80
N GLU A 175 -3.28 -1.18 -2.76
CA GLU A 175 -3.73 -1.00 -4.14
C GLU A 175 -5.26 -0.99 -4.24
N PHE A 176 -5.95 -1.85 -3.50
CA PHE A 176 -7.41 -1.94 -3.54
C PHE A 176 -8.13 -0.84 -2.76
N GLN A 177 -7.54 -0.35 -1.66
CA GLN A 177 -8.18 0.70 -0.86
C GLN A 177 -7.80 2.12 -1.33
N PHE A 178 -6.58 2.31 -1.82
CA PHE A 178 -6.08 3.61 -2.26
C PHE A 178 -5.43 3.51 -3.65
N PRO A 179 -6.21 3.18 -4.70
CA PRO A 179 -5.69 2.81 -6.01
C PRO A 179 -4.89 3.93 -6.68
N LEU A 180 -5.32 5.19 -6.59
CA LEU A 180 -4.57 6.30 -7.19
C LEU A 180 -3.22 6.54 -6.46
N ALA A 181 -3.14 6.18 -5.17
CA ALA A 181 -1.93 6.31 -4.36
C ALA A 181 -0.98 5.10 -4.50
N PHE A 182 -1.45 3.87 -4.71
CA PHE A 182 -0.56 2.70 -4.75
C PHE A 182 -0.62 1.88 -6.05
N SER A 183 -1.70 1.92 -6.84
CA SER A 183 -1.80 1.20 -8.13
C SER A 183 -1.07 1.88 -9.29
N ARG A 184 -0.14 1.15 -9.92
CA ARG A 184 0.48 1.57 -11.20
C ARG A 184 -0.58 1.78 -12.28
N VAL A 185 -1.52 0.86 -12.39
CA VAL A 185 -2.45 0.80 -13.52
C VAL A 185 -3.43 1.95 -13.46
N CYS A 186 -4.01 2.22 -12.29
CA CYS A 186 -4.91 3.37 -12.12
C CYS A 186 -4.19 4.70 -12.43
N ARG A 187 -2.93 4.83 -12.00
CA ARG A 187 -2.06 5.98 -12.31
C ARG A 187 -1.78 6.13 -13.81
N LEU A 188 -1.44 5.05 -14.51
CA LEU A 188 -1.20 5.07 -15.95
C LEU A 188 -2.47 5.41 -16.75
N ARG A 189 -3.62 4.85 -16.35
CA ARG A 189 -4.91 5.20 -16.97
C ARG A 189 -5.25 6.66 -16.76
N PHE A 190 -4.98 7.20 -15.56
CA PHE A 190 -5.12 8.63 -15.32
C PHE A 190 -4.25 9.45 -16.28
N ILE A 191 -2.95 9.12 -16.44
CA ILE A 191 -2.07 9.82 -17.41
C ILE A 191 -2.62 9.75 -18.83
N GLN A 192 -3.04 8.56 -19.28
CA GLN A 192 -3.56 8.36 -20.64
C GLN A 192 -4.81 9.20 -20.90
N GLN A 193 -5.69 9.31 -19.90
CA GLN A 193 -6.92 10.10 -20.00
C GLN A 193 -6.67 11.60 -19.74
N GLU A 194 -5.64 11.97 -18.98
CA GLU A 194 -5.26 13.37 -18.70
C GLU A 194 -5.03 14.16 -19.98
N ALA A 195 -4.36 13.56 -20.97
CA ALA A 195 -4.07 14.21 -22.25
C ALA A 195 -5.33 14.60 -23.05
N SER A 196 -6.42 13.84 -22.90
CA SER A 196 -7.69 14.10 -23.58
C SER A 196 -8.69 14.89 -22.71
N LEU A 197 -8.52 14.85 -21.39
CA LEU A 197 -9.44 15.47 -20.42
C LEU A 197 -9.59 16.99 -20.59
N GLY A 198 -8.52 17.71 -20.91
CA GLY A 198 -8.56 19.18 -21.08
C GLY A 198 -9.45 19.61 -22.26
N PRO A 199 -9.13 19.20 -23.50
CA PRO A 199 -9.92 19.51 -24.68
C PRO A 199 -11.36 18.97 -24.61
N VAL A 200 -11.56 17.77 -24.05
CA VAL A 200 -12.89 17.15 -23.93
C VAL A 200 -13.77 17.88 -22.90
N SER A 201 -13.21 18.33 -21.77
CA SER A 201 -13.96 19.12 -20.78
C SER A 201 -14.38 20.48 -21.33
N TYR A 202 -13.55 21.09 -22.18
CA TYR A 202 -13.88 22.32 -22.90
C TYR A 202 -14.93 22.09 -24.00
N ALA A 203 -14.80 21.01 -24.78
CA ALA A 203 -15.63 20.73 -25.94
C ALA A 203 -17.04 20.22 -25.58
N LEU A 204 -17.19 19.42 -24.52
CA LEU A 204 -18.46 18.75 -24.26
C LEU A 204 -19.47 19.61 -23.48
N THR A 205 -19.07 20.54 -22.63
CA THR A 205 -20.06 21.18 -21.73
C THR A 205 -19.69 22.51 -21.08
N ASN A 206 -18.55 23.13 -21.39
CA ASN A 206 -18.09 24.30 -20.60
C ASN A 206 -17.99 23.95 -19.09
N SER A 207 -17.75 22.67 -18.77
CA SER A 207 -18.02 22.08 -17.47
C SER A 207 -16.88 21.19 -17.02
N ALA A 208 -16.27 21.56 -15.90
CA ALA A 208 -15.18 20.81 -15.30
C ALA A 208 -15.65 19.55 -14.53
N ILE A 209 -16.96 19.22 -14.59
CA ILE A 209 -17.61 18.09 -13.90
C ILE A 209 -17.00 16.74 -14.28
N MET A 210 -16.58 16.58 -15.53
CA MET A 210 -16.16 15.28 -16.02
C MET A 210 -14.85 14.80 -15.39
N VAL A 211 -13.96 15.72 -14.99
CA VAL A 211 -12.63 15.34 -14.52
C VAL A 211 -12.69 14.64 -13.16
N PRO A 212 -13.36 15.19 -12.11
CA PRO A 212 -13.52 14.48 -10.84
C PRO A 212 -14.31 13.17 -10.98
N ARG A 213 -15.34 13.13 -11.85
CA ARG A 213 -16.12 11.91 -12.10
C ARG A 213 -15.29 10.81 -12.76
N LEU A 214 -14.48 11.17 -13.75
CA LEU A 214 -13.63 10.22 -14.44
C LEU A 214 -12.52 9.72 -13.51
N VAL A 215 -11.91 10.59 -12.70
CA VAL A 215 -10.96 10.16 -11.66
C VAL A 215 -11.63 9.23 -10.65
N LYS A 216 -12.89 9.50 -10.29
CA LYS A 216 -13.67 8.61 -9.42
C LYS A 216 -13.91 7.24 -10.08
N ILE A 217 -14.32 7.22 -11.35
CA ILE A 217 -14.51 5.99 -12.12
C ILE A 217 -13.20 5.19 -12.20
N ILE A 218 -12.05 5.82 -12.47
CA ILE A 218 -10.75 5.15 -12.46
C ILE A 218 -10.44 4.60 -11.05
N SER A 219 -10.73 5.38 -10.00
CA SER A 219 -10.50 4.97 -8.62
C SER A 219 -11.37 3.79 -8.20
N ASP A 220 -12.60 3.71 -8.69
CA ASP A 220 -13.54 2.64 -8.35
C ASP A 220 -13.37 1.41 -9.25
N ASP A 221 -12.59 1.53 -10.34
CA ASP A 221 -12.35 0.45 -11.26
C ASP A 221 -11.42 -0.64 -10.68
N ARG A 222 -12.07 -1.70 -10.18
CA ARG A 222 -11.41 -2.90 -9.66
C ARG A 222 -10.92 -3.87 -10.75
N THR A 223 -11.23 -3.62 -12.02
CA THR A 223 -10.72 -4.42 -13.15
C THR A 223 -9.32 -3.99 -13.59
N ALA A 224 -8.95 -2.75 -13.26
CA ALA A 224 -7.66 -2.16 -13.54
C ALA A 224 -6.57 -2.60 -12.54
N THR A 225 -6.94 -3.00 -11.32
CA THR A 225 -5.97 -3.37 -10.30
C THR A 225 -5.35 -4.73 -10.60
N THR A 226 -4.04 -4.84 -10.36
CA THR A 226 -3.25 -6.02 -10.73
C THR A 226 -3.78 -7.27 -10.01
N CYS A 227 -4.36 -8.21 -10.76
CA CYS A 227 -4.81 -9.52 -10.24
C CYS A 227 -3.63 -10.48 -9.96
N TYR A 228 -2.64 -10.06 -9.19
CA TYR A 228 -1.73 -10.99 -8.50
C TYR A 228 -2.10 -11.04 -7.04
N ARG A 229 -3.31 -11.52 -6.78
CA ARG A 229 -3.74 -11.79 -5.42
C ARG A 229 -2.80 -12.89 -4.90
N ILE A 230 -1.86 -12.56 -4.01
CA ILE A 230 -1.23 -13.55 -3.12
C ILE A 230 -2.35 -13.98 -2.17
N ILE A 231 -3.28 -14.76 -2.72
CA ILE A 231 -4.27 -15.52 -1.98
C ILE A 231 -3.46 -16.62 -1.33
N GLN A 232 -3.38 -16.61 -0.01
CA GLN A 232 -2.99 -17.78 0.74
C GLN A 232 -3.65 -19.02 0.13
N ILE A 233 -2.85 -20.03 -0.18
CA ILE A 233 -3.32 -21.37 -0.52
C ILE A 233 -3.79 -22.05 0.78
N SER A 234 -4.75 -21.43 1.48
CA SER A 234 -5.34 -21.94 2.72
C SER A 234 -6.77 -22.44 2.52
N SER A 235 -7.42 -22.13 1.38
CA SER A 235 -8.77 -22.61 1.08
C SER A 235 -8.81 -23.92 0.29
N ASP A 236 -7.70 -24.41 -0.27
CA ASP A 236 -7.66 -25.60 -1.13
C ASP A 236 -6.78 -26.71 -0.54
N ARG A 237 -7.40 -27.61 0.23
CA ARG A 237 -6.77 -28.80 0.84
C ARG A 237 -6.02 -29.66 -0.19
N ARG A 238 -6.45 -29.68 -1.46
CA ARG A 238 -5.82 -30.50 -2.50
C ARG A 238 -4.54 -29.87 -3.04
N LYS A 239 -4.43 -28.54 -3.08
CA LYS A 239 -3.19 -27.82 -3.43
C LYS A 239 -2.14 -27.88 -2.33
N LEU A 240 -2.56 -27.79 -1.06
CA LEU A 240 -1.69 -27.98 0.11
C LEU A 240 -0.98 -29.34 0.07
N ALA A 241 -1.72 -30.41 -0.25
CA ALA A 241 -1.17 -31.76 -0.35
C ALA A 241 -0.22 -31.97 -1.56
N ARG A 242 -0.33 -31.16 -2.62
CA ARG A 242 0.59 -31.21 -3.78
C ARG A 242 1.86 -30.40 -3.53
N LEU A 243 1.77 -29.25 -2.87
CA LEU A 243 2.93 -28.41 -2.54
C LEU A 243 3.86 -29.09 -1.52
N LEU A 244 3.31 -29.86 -0.58
CA LEU A 244 4.07 -30.70 0.35
C LEU A 244 4.89 -31.81 -0.32
N LYS A 245 4.68 -32.10 -1.62
CA LYS A 245 5.45 -33.10 -2.38
C LYS A 245 6.74 -32.56 -2.99
N PHE A 246 6.88 -31.24 -3.12
CA PHE A 246 8.08 -30.63 -3.68
C PHE A 246 9.06 -30.34 -2.54
N LYS A 247 10.03 -31.23 -2.31
CA LYS A 247 11.08 -31.09 -1.28
C LYS A 247 12.02 -29.90 -1.52
N THR A 248 11.97 -29.27 -2.70
CA THR A 248 12.83 -28.14 -3.07
C THR A 248 12.06 -27.26 -4.06
N GLY A 249 11.56 -26.11 -3.61
CA GLY A 249 10.90 -25.13 -4.49
C GLY A 249 9.85 -24.26 -3.79
N VAL A 250 10.31 -23.33 -2.96
CA VAL A 250 9.67 -22.07 -2.52
C VAL A 250 8.13 -22.07 -2.34
N SER A 251 7.68 -22.25 -1.09
CA SER A 251 7.08 -21.13 -0.32
C SER A 251 6.99 -21.53 1.17
N PRO A 252 7.99 -21.18 2.00
CA PRO A 252 8.03 -21.53 3.42
C PRO A 252 7.38 -20.48 4.33
N THR A 253 6.43 -19.68 3.83
CA THR A 253 5.72 -18.67 4.64
C THR A 253 4.23 -18.86 4.52
N GLN A 254 3.62 -19.27 5.63
CA GLN A 254 2.18 -19.27 5.79
C GLN A 254 1.79 -17.96 6.46
N ILE A 255 1.04 -17.12 5.74
CA ILE A 255 0.30 -16.02 6.37
C ILE A 255 -0.76 -16.70 7.26
N LEU A 256 -0.88 -16.32 8.52
CA LEU A 256 -1.98 -16.72 9.38
C LEU A 256 -2.86 -15.49 9.56
N LYS A 257 -3.91 -15.37 8.75
CA LYS A 257 -4.94 -14.34 8.91
C LYS A 257 -6.13 -14.96 9.64
N HIS A 258 -6.59 -14.33 10.72
CA HIS A 258 -7.97 -14.50 11.16
C HIS A 258 -8.86 -13.81 10.12
N SER A 259 -9.51 -14.59 9.26
CA SER A 259 -10.51 -14.06 8.34
C SER A 259 -11.68 -13.53 9.18
N CYS A 260 -11.75 -12.22 9.39
CA CYS A 260 -12.98 -11.58 9.80
C CYS A 260 -13.93 -11.65 8.59
N THR A 261 -14.98 -12.44 8.73
CA THR A 261 -16.06 -12.60 7.76
C THR A 261 -16.86 -11.31 7.70
N TYR A 262 -16.41 -10.33 6.91
CA TYR A 262 -17.38 -9.46 6.27
C TYR A 262 -17.94 -10.21 5.08
N THR A 263 -18.95 -11.03 5.35
CA THR A 263 -19.94 -11.38 4.34
C THR A 263 -20.52 -10.08 3.82
N SER A 264 -20.14 -9.69 2.61
CA SER A 264 -20.95 -8.75 1.85
C SER A 264 -22.31 -9.41 1.68
N ASN A 265 -23.31 -8.94 2.42
CA ASN A 265 -24.71 -9.09 2.04
C ASN A 265 -24.89 -8.27 0.76
N HIS A 266 -24.50 -8.86 -0.36
CA HIS A 266 -24.98 -8.53 -1.70
C HIS A 266 -25.74 -9.75 -2.22
N ALA A 267 -26.79 -10.06 -1.47
CA ALA A 267 -27.96 -10.80 -1.90
C ALA A 267 -29.09 -10.19 -1.06
N ASP A 268 -29.63 -9.08 -1.56
CA ASP A 268 -31.03 -8.66 -1.46
C ASP A 268 -31.15 -7.20 -1.94
N CYS A 269 -31.94 -7.05 -3.02
CA CYS A 269 -32.37 -5.84 -3.73
C CYS A 269 -31.38 -5.20 -4.72
#